data_AF-A0A1L4CZ51-F1
#
_entry.id   AF-A0A1L4CZ51-F1
#
_cell.length_a   1.000
_cell.length_b   1.000
_cell.length_c   1.000
_cell.angle_alpha   90.00
_cell.angle_beta   90.00
_cell.angle_gamma   90.00
#
_symmetry.space_group_name_H-M   'P 1'
#
loop_
_entity.id
_entity.type
_entity.pdbx_description
1 polymer ?
#
loop_
_entity_poly.entity_id
_entity_poly.type
_entity_poly.pdbx_seq_one_letter_code
_entity_poly.pdbx_strand_id
1 'polypeptide(L)'
;MISNFIFHFVFAVFAIWAAVAWFIIQNRATQLRQALIPMLSLKKIEFPKHRSIFVRAIKSLEEELSTFLQLKVKIKYSVEPEKCYSPSIFRPFCLLFSNKFEAEEKCIKFKNEYYTLNEFLKIMKEHSKIKFVSFNIIIEDKNYCYWQAEIIHA
;
A
#
# COMPACT_ATOMS: atom_id res chain seq x y z
N MET A 1 -48.01 11.51 8.38
CA MET A 1 -47.07 12.57 7.96
C MET A 1 -45.71 12.47 8.64
N ILE A 2 -45.62 12.46 9.98
CA ILE A 2 -44.35 12.46 10.72
C ILE A 2 -43.48 11.23 10.43
N SER A 3 -44.05 10.03 10.39
CA SER A 3 -43.30 8.79 10.08
C SER A 3 -42.65 8.80 8.68
N ASN A 4 -43.34 9.36 7.67
CA ASN A 4 -42.80 9.44 6.32
C ASN A 4 -41.66 10.47 6.22
N PHE A 5 -41.77 11.58 6.97
CA PHE A 5 -40.70 12.56 7.11
C PHE A 5 -39.46 11.96 7.80
N ILE A 6 -39.66 11.20 8.89
CA ILE A 6 -38.56 10.52 9.60
C ILE A 6 -37.87 9.52 8.65
N PHE A 7 -38.63 8.73 7.89
CA PHE A 7 -38.07 7.78 6.93
C PHE A 7 -37.21 8.46 5.86
N HIS A 8 -37.71 9.54 5.23
CA HIS A 8 -36.95 10.29 4.22
C HIS A 8 -35.73 11.00 4.81
N PHE A 9 -35.83 11.52 6.04
CA PHE A 9 -34.71 12.14 6.74
C PHE A 9 -33.60 11.13 7.03
N VAL A 10 -33.95 9.97 7.59
CA VAL A 10 -32.99 8.89 7.87
C VAL A 10 -32.34 8.39 6.57
N PHE A 11 -33.13 8.19 5.52
CA PHE A 11 -32.61 7.80 4.20
C PHE A 11 -31.65 8.84 3.63
N ALA A 12 -31.99 10.13 3.72
CA ALA A 12 -31.12 11.21 3.25
C ALA A 12 -29.78 11.25 4.01
N VAL A 13 -29.79 11.04 5.32
CA VAL A 13 -28.56 10.95 6.12
C VAL A 13 -27.68 9.79 5.63
N PHE A 14 -28.24 8.59 5.46
CA PHE A 14 -27.47 7.45 4.96
C PHE A 14 -26.96 7.66 3.53
N ALA A 15 -27.76 8.28 2.65
CA ALA A 15 -27.36 8.60 1.29
C ALA A 15 -26.19 9.60 1.25
N ILE A 16 -26.22 10.65 2.08
CA ILE A 16 -25.13 11.61 2.21
C ILE A 16 -23.87 10.92 2.74
N TRP A 17 -24.00 10.08 3.77
CA TRP A 17 -22.87 9.32 4.30
C TRP A 17 -22.25 8.38 3.27
N ALA A 18 -23.09 7.67 2.50
CA ALA A 18 -22.62 6.81 1.41
C ALA A 18 -21.90 7.62 0.32
N ALA A 19 -22.43 8.79 -0.05
CA ALA A 19 -21.80 9.68 -1.03
C ALA A 19 -20.42 10.21 -0.55
N VAL A 20 -20.33 10.62 0.72
CA VAL A 20 -19.06 11.05 1.34
C VAL A 20 -18.05 9.90 1.38
N ALA A 21 -18.47 8.70 1.81
CA ALA A 21 -17.61 7.53 1.82
C ALA A 21 -17.11 7.17 0.42
N TRP A 22 -18.00 7.18 -0.58
CA TRP A 22 -17.65 6.96 -1.98
C TRP A 22 -16.62 7.98 -2.49
N PHE A 23 -16.85 9.26 -2.21
CA PHE A 23 -15.94 10.34 -2.61
C PHE A 23 -14.54 10.17 -2.00
N ILE A 24 -14.46 9.83 -0.71
CA ILE A 24 -13.19 9.57 -0.03
C ILE A 24 -12.45 8.39 -0.67
N ILE A 25 -13.13 7.28 -0.93
CA ILE A 25 -12.54 6.09 -1.56
C ILE A 25 -12.03 6.40 -2.97
N GLN A 26 -12.81 7.11 -3.79
CA GLN A 26 -12.40 7.50 -5.14
C GLN A 26 -11.20 8.44 -5.14
N ASN A 27 -11.18 9.43 -4.25
CA ASN A 27 -10.08 10.37 -4.16
C ASN A 27 -8.78 9.66 -3.72
N ARG A 28 -8.87 8.74 -2.75
CA ARG A 28 -7.73 7.90 -2.33
C ARG A 28 -7.19 7.05 -3.46
N ALA A 29 -8.06 6.33 -4.16
CA ALA A 29 -7.66 5.51 -5.30
C ALA A 29 -6.97 6.35 -6.40
N THR A 30 -7.46 7.58 -6.62
CA THR A 30 -6.89 8.52 -7.59
C THR A 30 -5.52 9.03 -7.16
N GLN A 31 -5.37 9.46 -5.90
CA GLN A 31 -4.09 9.94 -5.35
C GLN A 31 -3.02 8.85 -5.40
N LEU A 32 -3.39 7.62 -5.05
CA LEU A 32 -2.48 6.49 -5.07
C LEU A 32 -2.06 6.12 -6.51
N ARG A 33 -3.00 6.13 -7.47
CA ARG A 33 -2.68 5.98 -8.90
C ARG A 33 -1.72 7.07 -9.38
N GLN A 34 -1.96 8.32 -9.01
CA GLN A 34 -1.09 9.45 -9.36
C GLN A 34 0.29 9.35 -8.70
N ALA A 35 0.43 8.67 -7.57
CA ALA A 35 1.70 8.46 -6.89
C ALA A 35 2.49 7.26 -7.46
N LEU A 36 1.82 6.13 -7.70
CA LEU A 36 2.45 4.87 -8.08
C LEU A 36 2.61 4.66 -9.60
N ILE A 37 1.65 5.09 -10.43
CA ILE A 37 1.72 4.87 -11.90
C ILE A 37 2.95 5.57 -12.52
N PRO A 38 3.26 6.84 -12.18
CA PRO A 38 4.45 7.49 -12.71
C PRO A 38 5.74 6.75 -12.33
N MET A 39 5.77 6.16 -11.12
CA MET A 39 6.91 5.38 -10.65
C MET A 39 7.09 4.08 -11.46
N LEU A 40 6.00 3.34 -11.69
CA LEU A 40 6.01 2.10 -12.48
C LEU A 40 6.34 2.33 -13.96
N SER A 41 6.10 3.53 -14.47
CA SER A 41 6.37 3.90 -15.86
C SER A 41 7.85 4.23 -16.12
N LEU A 42 8.66 4.35 -15.07
CA LEU A 42 10.10 4.55 -15.20
C LEU A 42 10.76 3.26 -15.74
N LYS A 43 11.90 3.39 -16.43
CA LYS A 43 12.75 2.22 -16.75
C LYS A 43 13.59 1.79 -15.54
N LYS A 44 14.04 2.78 -14.77
CA LYS A 44 14.80 2.62 -13.53
C LYS A 44 14.55 3.81 -12.61
N ILE A 45 14.56 3.56 -11.32
CA ILE A 45 14.51 4.60 -10.28
C ILE A 45 15.97 4.93 -9.95
N GLU A 46 16.31 6.22 -10.00
CA GLU A 46 17.66 6.73 -9.82
C GLU A 46 17.59 7.83 -8.78
N PHE A 47 18.53 7.85 -7.84
CA PHE A 47 18.62 8.91 -6.86
C PHE A 47 19.83 9.81 -7.18
N PRO A 48 19.69 11.14 -7.06
CA PRO A 48 18.55 11.87 -6.47
C PRO A 48 17.40 12.17 -7.45
N LYS A 49 17.56 11.90 -8.75
CA LYS A 49 16.65 12.33 -9.84
C LYS A 49 15.16 12.00 -9.60
N HIS A 50 14.85 10.79 -9.14
CA HIS A 50 13.48 10.31 -8.94
C HIS A 50 13.02 10.37 -7.48
N ARG A 51 13.79 11.00 -6.58
CA ARG A 51 13.53 11.04 -5.13
C ARG A 51 12.13 11.52 -4.78
N SER A 52 11.67 12.62 -5.37
CA SER A 52 10.36 13.20 -5.04
C SER A 52 9.20 12.26 -5.35
N ILE A 53 9.23 11.63 -6.53
CA ILE A 53 8.18 10.69 -6.97
C ILE A 53 8.24 9.44 -6.08
N PHE A 54 9.44 8.97 -5.77
CA PHE A 54 9.65 7.83 -4.89
C PHE A 54 9.08 8.05 -3.48
N VAL A 55 9.44 9.16 -2.82
CA VAL A 55 8.96 9.46 -1.46
C VAL A 55 7.43 9.59 -1.44
N ARG A 56 6.84 10.19 -2.47
CA ARG A 56 5.38 10.30 -2.59
C ARG A 56 4.72 8.93 -2.70
N ALA A 57 5.24 8.07 -3.58
CA ALA A 57 4.75 6.70 -3.75
C ALA A 57 4.83 5.90 -2.44
N ILE A 58 5.95 5.98 -1.71
CA ILE A 58 6.13 5.31 -0.42
C ILE A 58 5.12 5.78 0.62
N LYS A 59 4.94 7.11 0.77
CA LYS A 59 3.98 7.65 1.75
C LYS A 59 2.54 7.24 1.44
N SER A 60 2.13 7.32 0.18
CA SER A 60 0.81 6.85 -0.23
C SER A 60 0.64 5.35 0.04
N LEU A 61 1.69 4.55 -0.12
CA LEU A 61 1.67 3.14 0.18
C LEU A 61 1.55 2.86 1.70
N GLU A 62 2.29 3.59 2.53
CA GLU A 62 2.20 3.49 4.00
C GLU A 62 0.78 3.75 4.50
N GLU A 63 0.16 4.85 4.05
CA GLU A 63 -1.20 5.24 4.45
C GLU A 63 -2.23 4.17 4.07
N GLU A 64 -2.07 3.61 2.89
CA GLU A 64 -3.03 2.67 2.34
C GLU A 64 -2.89 1.27 2.98
N LEU A 65 -1.66 0.76 3.14
CA LEU A 65 -1.41 -0.47 3.90
C LEU A 65 -1.87 -0.32 5.35
N SER A 66 -1.69 0.88 5.94
CA SER A 66 -2.17 1.15 7.30
C SER A 66 -3.69 1.08 7.39
N THR A 67 -4.39 1.62 6.39
CA THR A 67 -5.86 1.53 6.30
C THR A 67 -6.29 0.08 6.12
N PHE A 68 -5.68 -0.66 5.19
CA PHE A 68 -6.06 -2.03 4.86
C PHE A 68 -5.87 -3.01 6.02
N LEU A 69 -4.77 -2.85 6.77
CA LEU A 69 -4.46 -3.68 7.93
C LEU A 69 -5.12 -3.16 9.21
N GLN A 70 -5.61 -1.92 9.23
CA GLN A 70 -6.02 -1.20 10.45
C GLN A 70 -4.89 -1.09 11.50
N LEU A 71 -3.64 -1.05 11.04
CA LEU A 71 -2.43 -1.01 11.85
C LEU A 71 -1.51 0.10 11.35
N LYS A 72 -0.55 0.56 12.17
CA LYS A 72 0.42 1.56 11.70
C LYS A 72 1.52 0.87 10.88
N VAL A 73 1.58 1.17 9.59
CA VAL A 73 2.61 0.65 8.69
C VAL A 73 3.66 1.74 8.45
N LYS A 74 4.94 1.35 8.51
CA LYS A 74 6.06 2.20 8.13
C LYS A 74 6.91 1.47 7.10
N ILE A 75 7.32 2.18 6.07
CA ILE A 75 8.20 1.68 5.03
C ILE A 75 9.53 2.42 5.19
N LYS A 76 10.54 1.67 5.61
CA LYS A 76 11.92 2.15 5.69
C LYS A 76 12.63 1.78 4.40
N TYR A 77 13.44 2.69 3.91
CA TYR A 77 14.23 2.46 2.71
C TYR A 77 15.59 3.12 2.91
N SER A 78 16.68 2.36 2.72
CA SER A 78 18.01 2.94 2.59
C SER A 78 18.21 3.30 1.12
N VAL A 79 18.11 4.59 0.82
CA VAL A 79 18.57 5.08 -0.48
C VAL A 79 20.08 5.09 -0.42
N GLU A 80 20.71 4.17 -1.13
CA GLU A 80 22.12 4.30 -1.41
C GLU A 80 22.29 5.28 -2.58
N PRO A 81 23.14 6.31 -2.44
CA PRO A 81 23.48 7.15 -3.58
C PRO A 81 24.04 6.26 -4.70
N GLU A 82 23.67 6.56 -5.95
CA GLU A 82 24.15 5.88 -7.17
C GLU A 82 23.53 4.49 -7.49
N LYS A 83 22.79 3.86 -6.57
CA LYS A 83 22.05 2.62 -6.91
C LYS A 83 20.81 2.90 -7.75
N CYS A 84 20.63 2.09 -8.80
CA CYS A 84 19.43 2.06 -9.63
C CYS A 84 18.48 0.97 -9.11
N TYR A 85 17.20 1.29 -8.91
CA TYR A 85 16.19 0.34 -8.47
C TYR A 85 15.23 0.02 -9.61
N SER A 86 14.84 -1.24 -9.75
CA SER A 86 13.77 -1.61 -10.67
C SER A 86 12.42 -1.15 -10.09
N PRO A 87 11.60 -0.40 -10.85
CA PRO A 87 10.24 -0.06 -10.44
C PRO A 87 9.34 -1.27 -10.22
N SER A 88 9.69 -2.44 -10.79
CA SER A 88 8.93 -3.68 -10.65
C SER A 88 8.70 -4.07 -9.18
N ILE A 89 9.58 -3.66 -8.27
CA ILE A 89 9.44 -3.93 -6.83
C ILE A 89 8.16 -3.32 -6.21
N PHE A 90 7.56 -2.31 -6.85
CA PHE A 90 6.31 -1.68 -6.43
C PHE A 90 5.07 -2.29 -7.10
N ARG A 91 5.26 -3.16 -8.10
CA ARG A 91 4.16 -3.76 -8.88
C ARG A 91 3.18 -4.55 -8.01
N PRO A 92 3.61 -5.41 -7.05
CA PRO A 92 2.69 -6.18 -6.21
C PRO A 92 1.74 -5.29 -5.42
N PHE A 93 2.24 -4.16 -4.92
CA PHE A 93 1.43 -3.18 -4.21
C PHE A 93 0.41 -2.49 -5.09
N CYS A 94 0.73 -2.23 -6.36
CA CYS A 94 -0.24 -1.66 -7.29
C CYS A 94 -1.39 -2.63 -7.60
N LEU A 95 -1.08 -3.93 -7.62
CA LEU A 95 -2.07 -4.98 -7.85
C LEU A 95 -3.01 -5.19 -6.67
N LEU A 96 -2.62 -4.82 -5.45
CA LEU A 96 -3.48 -4.84 -4.26
C LEU A 96 -4.81 -4.10 -4.48
N PHE A 97 -4.80 -3.08 -5.34
CA PHE A 97 -5.95 -2.20 -5.62
C PHE A 97 -6.76 -2.62 -6.83
N SER A 98 -6.27 -3.58 -7.61
CA SER A 98 -7.09 -4.23 -8.61
C SER A 98 -7.73 -5.44 -7.94
N ASN A 99 -9.05 -5.38 -7.68
CA ASN A 99 -9.85 -6.53 -7.22
C ASN A 99 -9.84 -7.74 -8.19
N LYS A 100 -8.91 -7.79 -9.14
CA LYS A 100 -8.88 -8.68 -10.29
C LYS A 100 -7.54 -9.40 -10.49
N PHE A 101 -6.51 -9.11 -9.72
CA PHE A 101 -5.22 -9.79 -9.87
C PHE A 101 -4.65 -10.21 -8.53
N GLU A 102 -4.56 -11.52 -8.33
CA GLU A 102 -3.70 -12.09 -7.32
C GLU A 102 -2.27 -11.81 -7.73
N ALA A 103 -1.53 -11.06 -6.89
CA ALA A 103 -0.10 -10.90 -7.10
C ALA A 103 0.57 -12.24 -6.80
N GLU A 104 0.77 -13.08 -7.82
CA GLU A 104 1.43 -14.40 -7.70
C GLU A 104 2.93 -14.27 -7.38
N GLU A 105 3.51 -13.10 -7.58
CA GLU A 105 4.93 -12.85 -7.35
C GLU A 105 5.24 -12.75 -5.84
N LYS A 106 6.01 -13.72 -5.35
CA LYS A 106 6.57 -13.73 -4.00
C LYS A 106 7.63 -12.65 -3.87
N CYS A 107 7.22 -11.53 -3.29
CA CYS A 107 8.02 -10.30 -3.23
C CYS A 107 8.29 -9.83 -1.80
N ILE A 108 7.74 -10.54 -0.79
CA ILE A 108 7.88 -10.18 0.62
C ILE A 108 8.59 -11.31 1.37
N LYS A 109 9.70 -11.00 2.01
CA LYS A 109 10.40 -11.91 2.93
C LYS A 109 9.96 -11.61 4.35
N PHE A 110 9.42 -12.60 5.05
CA PHE A 110 8.99 -12.49 6.44
C PHE A 110 9.35 -13.78 7.17
N LYS A 111 9.99 -13.70 8.34
CA LYS A 111 10.46 -14.88 9.12
C LYS A 111 11.24 -15.92 8.26
N ASN A 112 12.10 -15.46 7.36
CA ASN A 112 12.89 -16.26 6.41
C ASN A 112 12.09 -17.01 5.32
N GLU A 113 10.79 -16.76 5.20
CA GLU A 113 9.97 -17.30 4.12
C GLU A 113 9.55 -16.20 3.15
N TYR A 114 9.36 -16.59 1.88
CA TYR A 114 8.88 -15.69 0.83
C TYR A 114 7.38 -15.87 0.62
N TYR A 115 6.68 -14.75 0.70
CA TYR A 115 5.24 -14.64 0.54
C TYR A 115 4.90 -13.69 -0.59
N THR A 116 3.76 -13.94 -1.22
CA THR A 116 3.05 -12.93 -2.00
C THR A 116 2.54 -11.83 -1.06
N LEU A 117 2.23 -10.65 -1.64
CA LEU A 117 1.62 -9.57 -0.87
C LEU A 117 0.31 -10.02 -0.20
N ASN A 118 -0.52 -10.79 -0.91
CA ASN A 118 -1.82 -11.25 -0.40
C ASN A 118 -1.66 -12.23 0.78
N GLU A 119 -0.74 -13.20 0.68
CA GLU A 119 -0.44 -14.12 1.77
C GLU A 119 0.07 -13.37 3.01
N PHE A 120 1.03 -12.46 2.82
CA PHE A 120 1.55 -11.64 3.90
C PHE A 120 0.44 -10.84 4.59
N LEU A 121 -0.44 -10.17 3.83
CA LEU A 121 -1.54 -9.39 4.40
C LEU A 121 -2.55 -10.26 5.16
N LYS A 122 -2.80 -11.50 4.73
CA LYS A 122 -3.64 -12.45 5.47
C LYS A 122 -2.99 -12.81 6.82
N ILE A 123 -1.72 -13.19 6.81
CA ILE A 123 -0.94 -13.49 8.03
C ILE A 123 -1.00 -12.31 9.00
N MET A 124 -0.84 -11.09 8.49
CA MET A 124 -0.88 -9.89 9.31
C MET A 124 -2.26 -9.60 9.92
N LYS A 125 -3.35 -9.88 9.19
CA LYS A 125 -4.72 -9.74 9.71
C LYS A 125 -5.06 -10.76 10.80
N GLU A 126 -4.51 -11.97 10.71
CA GLU A 126 -4.69 -13.02 11.71
C GLU A 126 -3.94 -12.70 13.02
N HIS A 127 -2.87 -11.92 12.93
CA HIS A 127 -2.09 -11.49 14.09
C HIS A 127 -2.65 -10.21 14.74
N SER A 128 -3.64 -10.37 15.61
CA SER A 128 -4.35 -9.28 16.34
C SER A 128 -3.50 -8.39 17.25
N LYS A 129 -2.25 -8.76 17.57
CA LYS A 129 -1.38 -8.03 18.50
C LYS A 129 -0.33 -7.12 17.85
N ILE A 130 -0.27 -7.08 16.53
CA ILE A 130 0.78 -6.32 15.84
C ILE A 130 0.37 -4.86 15.79
N LYS A 131 1.19 -3.94 16.30
CA LYS A 131 0.92 -2.49 16.21
C LYS A 131 1.67 -1.81 15.07
N PHE A 132 2.82 -2.38 14.69
CA PHE A 132 3.76 -1.79 13.75
C PHE A 132 4.37 -2.82 12.81
N VAL A 133 4.35 -2.50 11.52
CA VAL A 133 5.06 -3.25 10.47
C VAL A 133 6.09 -2.35 9.83
N SER A 134 7.33 -2.84 9.72
CA SER A 134 8.39 -2.20 8.96
C SER A 134 8.66 -2.98 7.70
N PHE A 135 8.68 -2.31 6.56
CA PHE A 135 9.21 -2.87 5.32
C PHE A 135 10.57 -2.27 5.02
N ASN A 136 11.55 -3.09 4.66
CA ASN A 136 12.87 -2.69 4.17
C ASN A 136 13.05 -3.20 2.74
N ILE A 137 13.53 -2.38 1.83
CA ILE A 137 13.92 -2.83 0.49
C ILE A 137 15.30 -3.49 0.59
N ILE A 138 15.41 -4.75 0.18
CA ILE A 138 16.68 -5.45 0.07
C ILE A 138 16.97 -5.78 -1.39
N ILE A 139 18.22 -5.54 -1.79
CA ILE A 139 18.75 -5.88 -3.11
C ILE A 139 19.72 -7.04 -2.91
N GLU A 140 19.32 -8.24 -3.33
CA GLU A 140 20.23 -9.38 -3.48
C GLU A 140 20.77 -9.43 -4.91
N ASP A 141 21.94 -10.04 -5.08
CA ASP A 141 22.80 -10.02 -6.27
C ASP A 141 22.13 -9.75 -7.63
N LYS A 142 22.70 -8.79 -8.38
CA LYS A 142 22.48 -8.49 -9.81
C LYS A 142 21.03 -8.53 -10.34
N ASN A 143 20.03 -8.13 -9.54
CA ASN A 143 18.72 -7.54 -9.92
C ASN A 143 17.53 -8.05 -9.10
N TYR A 144 17.73 -8.94 -8.13
CA TYR A 144 16.60 -9.42 -7.32
C TYR A 144 16.34 -8.48 -6.14
N CYS A 145 15.23 -7.74 -6.21
CA CYS A 145 14.81 -6.83 -5.15
C CYS A 145 13.56 -7.37 -4.47
N TYR A 146 13.57 -7.46 -3.14
CA TYR A 146 12.41 -7.87 -2.36
C TYR A 146 12.19 -6.95 -1.16
N TRP A 147 10.99 -7.04 -0.59
CA TRP A 147 10.61 -6.34 0.62
C TRP A 147 10.80 -7.26 1.82
N GLN A 148 11.75 -6.94 2.70
CA GLN A 148 11.83 -7.59 4.00
C GLN A 148 10.83 -6.94 4.94
N ALA A 149 9.87 -7.71 5.43
CA ALA A 149 8.89 -7.28 6.42
C ALA A 149 9.33 -7.72 7.82
N GLU A 150 9.18 -6.81 8.80
CA GLU A 150 9.47 -7.04 10.20
C GLU A 150 8.33 -6.51 11.07
N ILE A 151 7.94 -7.30 12.06
CA ILE A 151 7.00 -6.86 13.10
C ILE A 151 7.81 -6.16 14.17
N ILE A 152 7.45 -4.91 14.47
CA ILE A 152 8.03 -4.18 15.59
C ILE A 152 7.03 -4.27 16.73
N HIS A 153 7.35 -5.07 17.74
CA HIS A 153 6.63 -5.05 19.02
C HIS A 153 7.07 -3.80 19.78
N ALA A 154 6.19 -2.80 19.82
CA ALA A 154 6.32 -1.62 20.67
C ALA A 154 5.61 -1.84 22.00
#